data_AF-A0A9D1MVX7-F1
#
_entry.id   AF-A0A9D1MVX7-F1
#
_cell.length_a   1.000
_cell.length_b   1.000
_cell.length_c   1.000
_cell.angle_alpha   90.00
_cell.angle_beta   90.00
_cell.angle_gamma   90.00
#
_symmetry.space_group_name_H-M   'P 1'
#
loop_
_entity.id
_entity.type
_entity.pdbx_description
1 polymer ?
#
loop_
_entity_poly.entity_id
_entity_poly.type
_entity_poly.pdbx_seq_one_letter_code
_entity_poly.pdbx_strand_id
1 'polypeptide(L)'
;MKTTVLLFEITQDNAKELQRSYGKKLCEKAKRFGKFLSLSHSGKYVAAAAADIPVGVDVQIRADVHTEKIARRFFSEGEMREWEEAQNRQEAFFFIWCKKEALYKSMSPQPLTVRGADTTGKKFTCIKLPDAFLAATGNAEIICLHDL
;
A
#
# COMPACT_ATOMS: atom_id res chain seq x y z
N MET A 1 5.98 -19.23 5.09
CA MET A 1 5.02 -18.81 4.04
C MET A 1 5.55 -17.52 3.43
N LYS A 2 5.61 -17.39 2.11
CA LYS A 2 6.42 -16.36 1.44
C LYS A 2 5.53 -15.38 0.69
N THR A 3 5.42 -14.15 1.21
CA THR A 3 4.92 -13.01 0.44
C THR A 3 6.12 -12.38 -0.26
N THR A 4 6.03 -12.22 -1.57
CA THR A 4 7.06 -11.51 -2.34
C THR A 4 6.46 -10.24 -2.92
N VAL A 5 7.17 -9.13 -2.71
CA VAL A 5 6.85 -7.82 -3.26
C VAL A 5 7.95 -7.46 -4.25
N LEU A 6 7.56 -7.21 -5.49
CA LEU A 6 8.41 -6.61 -6.50
C LEU A 6 8.16 -5.10 -6.51
N LEU A 7 9.22 -4.31 -6.32
CA LEU A 7 9.22 -2.86 -6.46
C LEU A 7 10.11 -2.49 -7.64
N PHE A 8 9.61 -1.70 -8.57
CA PHE A 8 10.38 -1.20 -9.71
C PHE A 8 10.04 0.25 -10.02
N GLU A 9 11.01 0.96 -10.60
CA GLU A 9 10.81 2.31 -11.13
C GLU A 9 10.50 2.23 -12.62
N ILE A 10 9.55 3.03 -13.08
CA ILE A 10 9.19 3.14 -14.50
C ILE A 10 9.56 4.53 -15.03
N THR A 11 9.96 4.58 -16.30
CA THR A 11 10.30 5.82 -17.00
C THR A 11 9.14 6.38 -17.83
N GLN A 12 8.02 5.64 -17.95
CA GLN A 12 6.84 6.03 -18.73
C GLN A 12 5.61 6.21 -17.84
N ASP A 13 4.80 7.24 -18.13
CA ASP A 13 3.61 7.63 -17.35
C ASP A 13 2.37 6.72 -17.52
N ASN A 14 2.49 5.57 -18.20
CA ASN A 14 1.33 4.73 -18.52
C ASN A 14 0.93 3.72 -17.43
N ALA A 15 1.70 3.58 -16.33
CA ALA A 15 1.37 2.56 -15.32
C ALA A 15 0.02 2.77 -14.65
N LYS A 16 -0.42 4.02 -14.50
CA LYS A 16 -1.76 4.32 -13.99
C LYS A 16 -2.86 3.77 -14.91
N GLU A 17 -2.67 3.87 -16.22
CA GLU A 17 -3.59 3.34 -17.23
C GLU A 17 -3.59 1.81 -17.23
N LEU A 18 -2.40 1.19 -17.16
CA LEU A 18 -2.26 -0.27 -17.11
C LEU A 18 -2.88 -0.86 -15.83
N GLN A 19 -2.63 -0.25 -14.67
CA GLN A 19 -3.22 -0.68 -13.40
C GLN A 19 -4.75 -0.57 -13.46
N ARG A 20 -5.30 0.53 -14.01
CA ARG A 20 -6.75 0.73 -14.14
C ARG A 20 -7.38 -0.27 -15.11
N SER A 21 -6.73 -0.53 -16.24
CA SER A 21 -7.26 -1.39 -17.31
C SER A 21 -7.20 -2.88 -16.96
N TYR A 22 -6.15 -3.31 -16.25
CA TYR A 22 -5.86 -4.73 -16.04
C TYR A 22 -5.79 -5.16 -14.58
N GLY A 23 -5.54 -4.26 -13.63
CA GLY A 23 -5.19 -4.62 -12.26
C GLY A 23 -6.27 -5.44 -11.56
N LYS A 24 -7.51 -4.95 -11.52
CA LYS A 24 -8.62 -5.66 -10.86
C LYS A 24 -8.89 -7.03 -11.50
N LYS A 25 -8.91 -7.09 -12.84
CA LYS A 25 -9.12 -8.34 -13.60
C LYS A 25 -8.02 -9.35 -13.33
N LEU A 26 -6.76 -8.90 -13.24
CA LEU A 26 -5.62 -9.77 -12.94
C LEU A 26 -5.73 -10.35 -11.52
N CYS A 27 -6.07 -9.52 -10.52
CA CYS A 27 -6.29 -9.95 -9.14
C CYS A 27 -7.41 -10.99 -9.05
N GLU A 28 -8.54 -10.79 -9.76
CA GLU A 28 -9.65 -11.75 -9.80
C GLU A 28 -9.26 -13.05 -10.50
N LYS A 29 -8.48 -12.97 -11.59
CA LYS A 29 -7.99 -14.16 -12.29
C LYS A 29 -7.03 -14.97 -11.43
N ALA A 30 -6.12 -14.32 -10.69
CA ALA A 30 -5.17 -15.00 -9.80
C ALA A 30 -5.87 -15.78 -8.68
N LYS A 31 -6.98 -15.27 -8.14
CA LYS A 31 -7.78 -15.98 -7.14
C LYS A 31 -8.28 -17.34 -7.64
N ARG A 32 -8.54 -17.47 -8.95
CA ARG A 32 -8.94 -18.76 -9.58
C ARG A 32 -7.83 -19.82 -9.52
N PHE A 33 -6.59 -19.39 -9.33
CA PHE A 33 -5.42 -20.26 -9.17
C PHE A 33 -4.96 -20.37 -7.71
N GLY A 34 -5.79 -19.95 -6.74
CA GLY A 34 -5.41 -19.97 -5.32
C GLY A 34 -4.32 -18.98 -4.96
N LYS A 35 -4.12 -17.92 -5.75
CA LYS A 35 -3.13 -16.86 -5.51
C LYS A 35 -3.81 -15.53 -5.23
N PHE A 36 -3.16 -14.71 -4.41
CA PHE A 36 -3.57 -13.34 -4.14
C PHE A 36 -2.55 -12.39 -4.73
N LEU A 37 -3.05 -11.39 -5.45
CA LEU A 37 -2.23 -10.33 -6.04
C LEU A 37 -2.71 -8.98 -5.55
N SER A 38 -1.77 -8.07 -5.34
CA SER A 38 -2.02 -6.65 -5.07
C SER A 38 -1.07 -5.80 -5.89
N LEU A 39 -1.57 -4.68 -6.42
CA LEU A 39 -0.81 -3.75 -7.24
C LEU A 39 -0.95 -2.34 -6.68
N SER A 40 0.14 -1.57 -6.69
CA SER A 40 0.12 -0.14 -6.42
C SER A 40 1.08 0.62 -7.31
N HIS A 41 0.80 1.90 -7.50
CA HIS A 41 1.61 2.81 -8.28
C HIS A 41 1.48 4.23 -7.73
N SER A 42 2.60 4.95 -7.65
CA SER A 42 2.64 6.35 -7.23
C SER A 42 3.92 7.03 -7.72
N GLY A 43 3.78 8.17 -8.41
CA GLY A 43 4.91 8.81 -9.09
C GLY A 43 5.59 7.85 -10.07
N LYS A 44 6.89 7.64 -9.90
CA LYS A 44 7.69 6.71 -10.71
C LYS A 44 7.68 5.26 -10.20
N TYR A 45 7.07 4.98 -9.05
CA TYR A 45 7.14 3.67 -8.42
C TYR A 45 5.95 2.79 -8.78
N VAL A 46 6.21 1.52 -9.09
CA VAL A 46 5.20 0.46 -9.18
C VAL A 46 5.57 -0.66 -8.21
N ALA A 47 4.58 -1.12 -7.45
CA ALA A 47 4.71 -2.24 -6.55
C ALA A 47 3.70 -3.34 -6.91
N ALA A 48 4.15 -4.58 -6.91
CA ALA A 48 3.30 -5.76 -7.07
C ALA A 48 3.61 -6.77 -5.96
N ALA A 49 2.57 -7.26 -5.29
CA ALA A 49 2.69 -8.31 -4.28
C ALA A 49 1.95 -9.56 -4.71
N ALA A 50 2.55 -10.72 -4.45
CA ALA A 50 1.96 -12.03 -4.67
C ALA A 50 2.13 -12.91 -3.43
N ALA A 51 1.07 -13.64 -3.07
CA ALA A 51 1.07 -14.58 -1.94
C ALA A 51 0.01 -15.69 -2.09
N ASP A 52 0.14 -16.73 -1.27
CA ASP A 52 -0.87 -17.79 -1.10
C ASP A 52 -2.00 -17.41 -0.13
N ILE A 53 -1.87 -16.27 0.53
CA ILE A 53 -2.86 -15.68 1.45
C ILE A 53 -3.23 -14.27 1.01
N PRO A 54 -4.35 -13.71 1.48
CA PRO A 54 -4.69 -12.31 1.20
C PRO A 54 -3.52 -11.39 1.49
N VAL A 55 -3.14 -10.60 0.50
CA VAL A 55 -2.02 -9.68 0.54
C VAL A 55 -2.45 -8.35 -0.05
N GLY A 56 -1.92 -7.27 0.52
CA GLY A 56 -2.07 -5.93 0.01
C GLY A 56 -0.73 -5.21 -0.01
N VAL A 57 -0.50 -4.44 -1.07
CA VAL A 57 0.64 -3.54 -1.18
C VAL A 57 0.19 -2.15 -1.57
N ASP A 58 0.85 -1.15 -1.01
CA ASP A 58 0.74 0.22 -1.43
C ASP A 58 2.11 0.89 -1.55
N VAL A 59 2.22 1.83 -2.49
CA VAL A 59 3.35 2.75 -2.60
C VAL A 59 2.79 4.15 -2.73
N GLN A 60 3.32 5.08 -1.95
CA GLN A 60 2.75 6.42 -1.80
C GLN A 60 3.86 7.46 -1.81
N ILE A 61 3.91 8.29 -2.85
CA ILE A 61 4.78 9.47 -2.86
C ILE A 61 4.31 10.48 -1.82
N ARG A 62 5.25 11.24 -1.28
CA ARG A 62 4.92 12.46 -0.53
C ARG A 62 4.22 13.45 -1.46
N ALA A 63 3.17 14.07 -0.97
CA ALA A 63 2.43 15.09 -1.69
C ALA A 63 2.09 16.26 -0.76
N ASP A 64 1.87 17.43 -1.33
CA ASP A 64 1.35 18.56 -0.59
C ASP A 64 -0.18 18.46 -0.50
N VAL A 65 -0.68 17.93 0.62
CA VAL A 65 -2.10 17.69 0.88
C VAL A 65 -2.46 18.09 2.30
N HIS A 66 -3.75 18.37 2.53
CA HIS A 66 -4.28 18.70 3.85
C HIS A 66 -4.35 17.45 4.75
N THR A 67 -3.20 16.98 5.22
CA THR A 67 -3.01 15.74 5.98
C THR A 67 -3.91 15.65 7.21
N GLU A 68 -4.06 16.73 7.97
CA GLU A 68 -4.94 16.76 9.15
C GLU A 68 -6.41 16.48 8.81
N LYS A 69 -6.94 17.12 7.77
CA LYS A 69 -8.34 16.93 7.36
C LYS A 69 -8.59 15.48 6.92
N ILE A 70 -7.61 14.88 6.24
CA ILE A 70 -7.69 13.49 5.78
C ILE A 70 -7.56 12.53 6.96
N ALA A 71 -6.59 12.75 7.86
CA ALA A 71 -6.38 11.95 9.06
C ALA A 71 -7.65 11.90 9.91
N ARG A 72 -8.23 13.05 10.26
CA ARG A 72 -9.46 13.13 11.05
C ARG A 72 -10.65 12.40 10.42
N ARG A 73 -10.68 12.28 9.09
CA ARG A 73 -11.77 11.60 8.36
C ARG A 73 -11.58 10.09 8.28
N PHE A 74 -10.34 9.61 8.18
CA PHE A 74 -10.05 8.23 7.80
C PHE A 74 -9.25 7.43 8.83
N PHE A 75 -8.56 8.06 9.77
CA PHE A 75 -7.78 7.36 10.78
C PHE A 75 -8.70 6.83 11.90
N SER A 76 -8.37 5.66 12.42
CA SER A 76 -8.92 5.13 13.68
C SER A 76 -8.33 5.89 14.87
N GLU A 77 -8.84 5.63 16.08
CA GLU A 77 -8.31 6.26 17.30
C GLU A 77 -6.84 5.91 17.55
N GLY A 78 -6.44 4.66 17.28
CA GLY A 78 -5.05 4.21 17.43
C GLY A 78 -4.12 4.89 16.42
N GLU A 79 -4.57 5.02 15.17
CA GLU A 79 -3.83 5.71 14.11
C GLU A 79 -3.75 7.22 14.34
N MET A 80 -4.81 7.84 14.85
CA MET A 80 -4.80 9.25 15.25
C MET A 80 -3.77 9.51 16.35
N ARG A 81 -3.68 8.62 17.34
CA ARG A 81 -2.67 8.70 18.40
C ARG A 81 -1.26 8.54 17.84
N GLU A 82 -1.02 7.52 17.01
CA GLU A 82 0.27 7.33 16.31
C GLU A 82 0.68 8.59 15.54
N TRP A 83 -0.28 9.23 14.87
CA TRP A 83 -0.05 10.45 14.09
C TRP A 83 0.15 11.72 14.94
N GLU A 84 -0.55 11.83 16.08
CA GLU A 84 -0.45 12.97 17.01
C GLU A 84 0.86 12.97 17.80
N GLU A 85 1.34 11.79 18.20
CA GLU A 85 2.56 11.60 18.98
C GLU A 85 3.84 11.60 18.11
N ALA A 86 3.69 11.52 16.77
CA ALA A 86 4.83 11.47 15.86
C ALA A 86 5.62 12.80 15.84
N GLN A 87 6.94 12.70 15.95
CA GLN A 87 7.86 13.84 15.77
C GLN A 87 7.71 14.50 14.39
N ASN A 88 7.52 13.68 13.35
CA ASN A 88 7.22 14.14 12.00
C ASN A 88 5.83 13.66 11.58
N ARG A 89 4.82 14.50 11.84
CA ARG A 89 3.41 14.20 11.55
C ARG A 89 3.13 14.06 10.06
N GLN A 90 3.88 14.74 9.19
CA GLN A 90 3.71 14.59 7.74
C GLN A 90 4.18 13.21 7.27
N GLU A 91 5.35 12.77 7.75
CA GLU A 91 5.86 11.44 7.44
C GLU A 91 4.98 10.33 8.04
N ALA A 92 4.57 10.45 9.30
CA ALA A 92 3.67 9.51 9.94
C ALA A 92 2.34 9.38 9.19
N PHE A 93 1.79 10.51 8.71
CA PHE A 93 0.57 10.49 7.89
C PHE A 93 0.72 9.59 6.67
N PHE A 94 1.78 9.77 5.88
CA PHE A 94 1.98 8.99 4.66
C PHE A 94 2.27 7.51 4.93
N PHE A 95 2.96 7.18 6.03
CA PHE A 95 3.12 5.81 6.47
C PHE A 95 1.80 5.15 6.86
N ILE A 96 1.00 5.82 7.68
CA ILE A 96 -0.31 5.31 8.10
C ILE A 96 -1.21 5.16 6.87
N TRP A 97 -1.27 6.17 6.00
CA TRP A 97 -2.05 6.13 4.77
C TRP A 97 -1.66 4.95 3.87
N CYS A 98 -0.36 4.76 3.62
CA CYS A 98 0.16 3.65 2.82
C CYS A 98 -0.19 2.28 3.46
N LYS A 99 -0.05 2.14 4.79
CA LYS A 99 -0.51 0.93 5.53
C LYS A 99 -2.01 0.69 5.36
N LYS A 100 -2.85 1.74 5.43
CA LYS A 100 -4.30 1.63 5.31
C LYS A 100 -4.73 1.17 3.92
N GLU A 101 -4.18 1.78 2.86
CA GLU A 101 -4.45 1.39 1.47
C GLU A 101 -3.97 -0.05 1.18
N ALA A 102 -2.80 -0.43 1.69
CA ALA A 102 -2.33 -1.81 1.61
C ALA A 102 -3.30 -2.78 2.31
N LEU A 103 -3.68 -2.49 3.56
CA LEU A 103 -4.62 -3.32 4.31
C LEU A 103 -5.98 -3.41 3.59
N TYR A 104 -6.52 -2.29 3.11
CA TYR A 104 -7.76 -2.24 2.34
C TYR A 104 -7.73 -3.19 1.14
N LYS A 105 -6.64 -3.19 0.37
CA LYS A 105 -6.46 -4.07 -0.80
C LYS A 105 -6.39 -5.55 -0.45
N SER A 106 -5.96 -5.90 0.76
CA SER A 106 -5.91 -7.29 1.24
C SER A 106 -7.26 -7.85 1.71
N MET A 107 -8.24 -6.99 2.00
CA MET A 107 -9.51 -7.39 2.61
C MET A 107 -10.50 -7.96 1.59
N SER A 108 -11.30 -8.93 2.03
CA SER A 108 -12.42 -9.48 1.28
C SER A 108 -13.52 -9.96 2.25
N PRO A 109 -14.71 -9.34 2.27
CA PRO A 109 -15.09 -8.17 1.48
C PRO A 109 -14.26 -6.93 1.85
N GLN A 110 -14.07 -6.03 0.88
CA GLN A 110 -13.48 -4.72 1.16
C GLN A 110 -14.51 -3.84 1.88
N PRO A 111 -14.10 -3.04 2.87
CA PRO A 111 -15.01 -2.09 3.50
C PRO A 111 -15.45 -1.00 2.51
N LEU A 112 -16.53 -0.28 2.85
CA LEU A 112 -17.05 0.80 1.99
C LEU A 112 -16.05 1.94 1.79
N THR A 113 -15.16 2.16 2.76
CA THR A 113 -14.11 3.19 2.70
C THR A 113 -12.84 2.66 3.36
N VAL A 114 -11.69 3.27 3.02
CA VAL A 114 -10.39 2.97 3.62
C VAL A 114 -10.36 3.16 5.15
N ARG A 115 -11.31 3.92 5.73
CA ARG A 115 -11.44 4.05 7.19
C ARG A 115 -11.60 2.70 7.89
N GLY A 116 -12.32 1.76 7.26
CA GLY A 116 -12.55 0.42 7.80
C GLY A 116 -11.30 -0.47 7.85
N ALA A 117 -10.20 -0.06 7.19
CA ALA A 117 -8.91 -0.73 7.25
C ALA A 117 -8.07 -0.15 8.41
N ASP A 118 -8.41 -0.49 9.66
CA ASP A 118 -7.66 -0.07 10.85
C ASP A 118 -6.33 -0.84 10.96
N THR A 119 -5.23 -0.10 10.91
CA THR A 119 -3.85 -0.61 10.92
C THR A 119 -3.32 -0.86 12.32
N THR A 120 -4.04 -0.43 13.36
CA THR A 120 -3.63 -0.56 14.77
C THR A 120 -3.37 -2.03 15.12
N GLY A 121 -2.16 -2.33 15.60
CA GLY A 121 -1.74 -3.68 15.99
C GLY A 121 -1.59 -4.68 14.84
N LYS A 122 -1.71 -4.24 13.58
CA LYS A 122 -1.49 -5.10 12.41
C LYS A 122 -0.01 -5.11 12.03
N LYS A 123 0.43 -6.22 11.44
CA LYS A 123 1.81 -6.39 10.96
C LYS A 123 1.94 -5.90 9.53
N PHE A 124 3.00 -5.18 9.25
CA PHE A 124 3.38 -4.73 7.91
C PHE A 124 4.89 -4.85 7.72
N THR A 125 5.28 -5.03 6.47
CA THR A 125 6.65 -4.79 6.01
C THR A 125 6.64 -3.45 5.29
N CYS A 126 7.44 -2.50 5.78
CA CYS A 126 7.47 -1.15 5.25
C CYS A 126 8.89 -0.75 4.82
N ILE A 127 9.00 0.02 3.73
CA ILE A 127 10.25 0.63 3.29
C ILE A 127 10.02 2.12 3.08
N LYS A 128 10.98 2.93 3.56
CA LYS A 128 11.09 4.33 3.22
C LYS A 128 11.98 4.48 1.98
N LEU A 129 11.41 5.03 0.91
CA LEU A 129 12.11 5.41 -0.31
C LEU A 129 12.47 6.91 -0.24
N PRO A 130 13.30 7.45 -1.14
CA PRO A 130 13.72 8.86 -1.08
C PRO A 130 12.53 9.85 -0.99
N ASP A 131 11.53 9.63 -1.83
CA ASP A 131 10.34 10.49 -2.02
C ASP A 131 9.01 9.73 -1.83
N ALA A 132 9.05 8.46 -1.43
CA ALA A 132 7.88 7.61 -1.26
C ALA A 132 7.96 6.68 -0.05
N PHE A 133 6.82 6.03 0.23
CA PHE A 133 6.70 4.99 1.25
C PHE A 133 6.04 3.77 0.63
N LEU A 134 6.58 2.58 0.91
CA LEU A 134 5.96 1.31 0.54
C LEU A 134 5.52 0.58 1.80
N ALA A 135 4.32 -0.01 1.75
CA ALA A 135 3.80 -0.89 2.79
C ALA A 135 3.20 -2.15 2.16
N ALA A 136 3.54 -3.30 2.72
CA ALA A 136 2.91 -4.58 2.40
C ALA A 136 2.37 -5.23 3.67
N THR A 137 1.19 -5.84 3.60
CA THR A 137 0.57 -6.52 4.75
C THR A 137 1.39 -7.74 5.17
N GLY A 138 1.59 -7.91 6.47
CA GLY A 138 2.31 -9.05 7.04
C GLY A 138 3.83 -8.97 6.86
N ASN A 139 4.47 -10.14 6.86
CA ASN A 139 5.90 -10.28 6.61
C ASN A 139 6.11 -10.56 5.12
N ALA A 140 6.78 -9.64 4.43
CA ALA A 140 7.05 -9.72 3.01
C ALA A 140 8.56 -9.63 2.75
N GLU A 141 9.03 -10.41 1.77
CA GLU A 141 10.32 -10.20 1.15
C GLU A 141 10.14 -9.15 0.05
N ILE A 142 10.88 -8.04 0.12
CA ILE A 142 10.82 -6.98 -0.87
C ILE A 142 12.05 -7.07 -1.75
N ILE A 143 11.82 -7.19 -3.06
CA ILE A 143 12.84 -7.23 -4.09
C ILE A 143 12.72 -5.94 -4.88
N CYS A 144 13.71 -5.07 -4.74
CA CYS A 144 13.80 -3.82 -5.50
C CYS A 144 14.56 -4.10 -6.81
N LEU A 145 13.90 -3.87 -7.93
CA LEU A 145 14.48 -3.95 -9.27
C LEU A 145 14.90 -2.54 -9.67
N HIS A 146 16.09 -2.11 -9.23
CA HIS A 146 16.77 -0.93 -9.77
C HIS A 146 17.79 -1.42 -10.80
N ASP A 147 17.86 -0.76 -11.95
CA ASP A 147 18.91 -0.93 -12.98
C ASP A 147 19.17 -2.37 -13.48
N LEU A 148 18.10 -3.11 -13.86
CA LEU A 148 18.24 -4.27 -14.75
C LEU A 148 18.48 -3.86 -16.20
#